data_AF-A0A497KTD3-F1
#
_entry.id   AF-A0A497KTD3-F1
#
_cell.length_a   1.000
_cell.length_b   1.000
_cell.length_c   1.000
_cell.angle_alpha   90.00
_cell.angle_beta   90.00
_cell.angle_gamma   90.00
#
_symmetry.space_group_name_H-M   'P 1'
#
loop_
_entity.id
_entity.type
_entity.pdbx_description
1 polymer ?
#
loop_
_entity_poly.entity_id
_entity_poly.type
_entity_poly.pdbx_seq_one_letter_code
_entity_poly.pdbx_strand_id
1 'polypeptide(L)' 'MAYPTHRECANFRDGRCLLLGIEVDPNGPACPNFTPRIQTPRAAAPPSPSLELWRIRMELQDISRRIGLLEMRLRRLGR' A
#
# COMPACT_ATOMS: atom_id res chain seq x y z
N MET A 1 -29.45 -21.19 -1.74
CA MET A 1 -28.42 -20.53 -2.57
C MET A 1 -28.57 -19.03 -2.39
N ALA A 2 -27.50 -18.31 -2.03
CA ALA A 2 -27.53 -16.86 -2.00
C ALA A 2 -27.21 -16.33 -3.41
N TYR A 3 -28.06 -15.46 -3.94
CA TYR A 3 -27.78 -14.75 -5.20
C TYR A 3 -26.80 -13.61 -4.94
N PRO A 4 -25.87 -13.32 -5.86
CA PRO A 4 -24.99 -12.17 -5.73
C PRO A 4 -25.81 -10.88 -5.68
N THR A 5 -25.31 -9.90 -4.94
CA THR A 5 -25.94 -8.59 -4.75
C THR A 5 -25.22 -7.51 -5.54
N HIS A 6 -25.88 -6.37 -5.76
CA HIS A 6 -25.23 -5.23 -6.43
C HIS A 6 -23.99 -4.74 -5.66
N ARG A 7 -23.96 -4.82 -4.32
CA ARG A 7 -22.78 -4.46 -3.51
C ARG A 7 -21.51 -5.25 -3.89
N GLU A 8 -21.68 -6.47 -4.36
CA GLU A 8 -20.60 -7.38 -4.74
C GLU A 8 -20.14 -7.18 -6.20
N CYS A 9 -20.80 -6.29 -6.95
CA CYS A 9 -20.50 -6.02 -8.35
C CYS A 9 -19.35 -5.02 -8.50
N ALA A 10 -18.44 -5.25 -9.45
CA ALA A 10 -17.33 -4.37 -9.81
C ALA A 10 -17.82 -3.00 -10.33
N ASN A 11 -19.02 -2.95 -10.89
CA ASN A 11 -19.64 -1.74 -11.42
C ASN A 11 -20.49 -0.98 -10.38
N PHE A 12 -20.59 -1.45 -9.14
CA PHE A 12 -21.32 -0.75 -8.09
C PHE A 12 -20.43 0.25 -7.36
N ARG A 13 -20.93 1.48 -7.22
CA ARG A 13 -20.29 2.54 -6.44
C ARG A 13 -21.35 3.42 -5.77
N ASP A 14 -21.32 3.45 -4.44
CA ASP A 14 -22.12 4.37 -3.60
C ASP A 14 -23.62 4.43 -3.96
N GLY A 15 -24.25 3.27 -4.16
CA GLY A 15 -25.69 3.17 -4.48
C GLY A 15 -26.03 3.28 -5.97
N ARG A 16 -25.02 3.42 -6.84
CA ARG A 16 -25.21 3.56 -8.29
C ARG A 16 -24.50 2.44 -9.07
N CYS A 17 -25.15 1.97 -10.12
CA CYS A 17 -24.54 1.10 -11.13
C CYS A 17 -23.83 1.97 -12.17
N LEU A 18 -22.50 1.91 -12.24
CA LEU A 18 -21.70 2.69 -13.18
C LEU A 18 -21.86 2.24 -14.64
N LEU A 19 -22.26 0.99 -14.87
CA LEU A 19 -22.50 0.47 -16.22
C LEU A 19 -23.75 1.08 -16.87
N LEU A 20 -24.81 1.29 -16.08
CA LEU A 20 -26.10 1.78 -16.57
C LEU A 20 -26.41 3.23 -16.14
N GLY A 21 -25.62 3.80 -15.22
CA GLY A 21 -25.81 5.15 -14.70
C GLY A 21 -26.99 5.34 -13.76
N ILE A 22 -27.64 4.25 -13.32
CA ILE A 22 -28.86 4.27 -12.49
C ILE A 22 -28.58 3.92 -11.03
N GLU A 23 -29.43 4.39 -10.14
CA GLU A 23 -29.46 3.97 -8.73
C GLU A 23 -29.93 2.52 -8.61
N VAL A 24 -29.27 1.76 -7.73
CA VAL A 24 -29.57 0.35 -7.49
C VAL A 24 -29.52 0.04 -5.99
N ASP A 25 -30.38 -0.86 -5.53
CA ASP A 25 -30.32 -1.36 -4.15
C ASP A 25 -29.02 -2.17 -3.95
N PRO A 26 -28.13 -1.75 -3.03
CA PRO A 26 -26.88 -2.47 -2.75
C PRO A 26 -27.10 -3.92 -2.30
N ASN A 27 -28.21 -4.19 -1.60
CA ASN A 27 -28.54 -5.51 -1.07
C ASN A 27 -29.47 -6.32 -2.00
N GLY A 28 -29.94 -5.68 -3.08
CA GLY A 28 -30.79 -6.32 -4.08
C GLY A 28 -30.01 -7.26 -4.98
N PRO A 29 -30.69 -8.23 -5.63
CA PRO A 29 -30.07 -9.21 -6.51
C PRO A 29 -29.37 -8.53 -7.70
N ALA A 30 -28.17 -9.00 -8.05
CA ALA A 30 -27.42 -8.46 -9.17
C ALA A 30 -28.07 -8.79 -10.51
N CYS A 31 -27.89 -7.89 -11.49
CA CYS A 31 -28.37 -8.08 -12.85
C CYS A 31 -27.53 -9.12 -13.64
N PRO A 32 -27.99 -9.59 -14.82
CA PRO A 32 -27.25 -10.53 -15.66
C PRO A 32 -25.85 -10.06 -16.11
N ASN A 33 -25.57 -8.75 -16.09
CA ASN A 33 -24.26 -8.17 -16.37
C ASN A 33 -23.32 -8.14 -15.14
N PHE A 34 -23.63 -8.92 -14.10
CA PHE A 34 -22.83 -8.97 -12.88
C PHE A 34 -21.37 -9.33 -13.18
N THR A 35 -20.47 -8.48 -12.72
CA THR A 35 -19.03 -8.74 -12.72
C THR A 35 -18.57 -8.73 -11.27
N PRO A 36 -17.97 -9.80 -10.73
CA PRO A 36 -17.58 -9.84 -9.33
C PRO A 36 -16.51 -8.79 -9.02
N ARG A 37 -16.69 -8.07 -7.91
CA ARG A 37 -15.68 -7.13 -7.41
C ARG A 37 -14.51 -7.93 -6.84
N ILE A 38 -13.41 -7.95 -7.57
CA ILE A 38 -12.15 -8.52 -7.06
C ILE A 38 -11.66 -7.58 -5.97
N GLN A 39 -11.77 -8.01 -4.72
CA GLN A 39 -11.02 -7.41 -3.63
C GLN A 39 -9.57 -7.84 -3.82
N THR A 40 -8.81 -7.11 -4.63
CA THR A 40 -7.37 -7.21 -4.55
C THR A 40 -7.01 -6.84 -3.11
N PRO A 41 -6.29 -7.69 -2.37
CA PRO A 41 -5.75 -7.29 -1.08
C PRO A 41 -5.03 -5.98 -1.33
N ARG A 42 -5.43 -4.93 -0.61
CA ARG A 42 -4.74 -3.65 -0.67
C ARG A 42 -3.32 -3.95 -0.19
N ALA A 43 -2.41 -4.15 -1.14
CA ALA A 43 -0.99 -4.29 -0.85
C ALA A 43 -0.64 -3.09 0.04
N ALA A 44 0.04 -3.38 1.16
CA ALA A 44 0.54 -2.32 2.02
C ALA A 44 1.21 -1.28 1.12
N ALA A 45 0.83 -0.01 1.29
CA ALA A 45 1.41 1.05 0.47
C ALA A 45 2.94 0.96 0.61
N PRO A 46 3.70 1.01 -0.49
CA PRO A 46 5.15 1.00 -0.40
C PRO A 46 5.60 2.16 0.50
N PRO A 47 6.68 2.00 1.27
CA PRO A 47 7.18 3.08 2.11
C PRO A 47 7.45 4.32 1.25
N SER A 48 7.12 5.50 1.78
CA SER A 48 7.34 6.75 1.06
C SER A 48 8.82 6.89 0.70
N PRO A 49 9.18 7.22 -0.56
CA PRO A 49 10.57 7.43 -0.96
C PRO A 49 11.32 8.42 -0.06
N SER A 50 10.63 9.42 0.47
CA SER A 50 11.20 10.42 1.38
C SER A 50 11.60 9.83 2.74
N LEU A 51 10.83 8.88 3.28
CA LEU A 51 11.15 8.23 4.57
C LEU A 51 12.33 7.27 4.42
N GLU A 52 12.37 6.54 3.30
CA GLU A 52 13.49 5.66 2.98
C GLU A 52 14.81 6.43 2.85
N LEU A 53 14.78 7.58 2.15
CA LEU A 53 15.94 8.47 2.04
C LEU A 53 16.38 9.04 3.38
N TRP A 54 15.45 9.40 4.26
CA TRP A 54 15.77 9.87 5.61
C TRP A 54 16.44 8.76 6.44
N ARG A 55 15.92 7.53 6.40
CA ARG A 55 16.52 6.37 7.08
C ARG A 55 17.95 6.13 6.61
N ILE A 56 18.16 6.08 5.29
CA ILE A 56 19.49 5.88 4.69
C ILE A 56 20.45 6.99 5.12
N ARG A 57 20.00 8.25 5.11
CA ARG A 57 20.82 9.39 5.54
C ARG A 57 21.28 9.25 6.99
N MET A 58 20.41 8.81 7.90
CA MET A 58 20.76 8.60 9.31
C MET A 58 21.76 7.45 9.47
N GLU A 59 21.58 6.35 8.75
CA GLU A 59 22.52 5.22 8.75
C GLU A 59 23.92 5.63 8.26
N LEU A 60 23.98 6.41 7.17
CA LEU A 60 25.25 6.92 6.65
C LEU A 60 25.97 7.82 7.66
N GLN A 61 25.24 8.62 8.43
CA GLN A 61 25.81 9.45 9.49
C GLN A 61 26.40 8.62 10.63
N ASP A 62 25.72 7.56 11.08
CA ASP A 62 26.24 6.68 12.12
C ASP A 62 27.48 5.91 11.64
N ILE A 63 27.44 5.37 10.42
CA ILE A 63 28.58 4.66 9.83
C ILE A 63 29.79 5.59 9.75
N SER A 64 29.61 6.82 9.26
CA SER A 64 30.68 7.81 9.18
C SER A 64 31.30 8.10 10.56
N ARG A 65 30.47 8.27 11.59
CA ARG A 65 30.93 8.47 12.97
C ARG A 65 31.74 7.27 13.47
N ARG A 66 31.27 6.05 13.22
CA ARG A 66 31.96 4.81 13.64
C ARG A 66 33.30 4.65 12.95
N ILE A 67 33.37 4.94 11.66
CA ILE A 67 34.63 4.93 10.90
C ILE A 67 35.62 5.91 11.54
N GLY A 68 35.22 7.15 11.82
CA GLY A 68 36.10 8.12 12.47
C GLY A 68 36.65 7.64 13.83
N LEU A 69 35.83 6.98 14.65
CA LEU A 69 36.28 6.39 15.91
C LEU A 69 37.28 5.25 15.70
N LEU A 70 37.02 4.37 14.72
CA LEU A 70 37.91 3.25 14.39
C LEU A 70 39.25 3.74 13.87
N GLU A 71 39.25 4.72 12.97
CA GLU A 71 40.47 5.34 12.46
C GLU A 71 41.31 5.95 13.59
N MET A 72 40.69 6.64 14.56
CA MET A 72 41.40 7.16 15.73
C MET A 72 41.99 6.05 16.62
N ARG A 73 41.31 4.91 16.74
CA ARG A 73 41.82 3.76 17.50
C ARG A 73 43.01 3.12 16.80
N LEU A 74 42.90 2.89 15.49
CA LEU A 74 43.99 2.34 14.68
C LEU A 74 45.23 3.22 14.74
N ARG A 75 45.08 4.56 14.63
CA ARG A 75 46.18 5.53 14.78
C ARG A 75 46.90 5.44 16.13
N ARG A 76 46.20 5.04 17.20
CA ARG A 76 46.79 4.87 18.54
C ARG A 76 47.50 3.54 18.73
N LEU A 77 47.04 2.48 18.06
CA LEU A 77 47.64 1.14 18.15
C LEU A 77 48.88 1.00 17.25
N GLY A 78 48.98 1.81 16.18
CA GLY A 78 50.15 1.87 15.31
C GLY A 78 51.27 2.81 15.79
N ARG A 79 51.15 3.35 17.02
CA ARG A 79 52.25 4.01 17.76
C ARG A 79 52.74 3.06 18.84
#